data_AF-S7PSA3-F1
#
_entry.id   AF-S7PSA3-F1
#
_cell.length_a   1.000
_cell.length_b   1.000
_cell.length_c   1.000
_cell.angle_alpha   90.00
_cell.angle_beta   90.00
_cell.angle_gamma   90.00
#
_symmetry.space_group_name_H-M   'P 1'
#
loop_
_entity.id
_entity.type
_entity.pdbx_description
1 polymer ?
#
loop_
_entity_poly.entity_id
_entity_poly.type
_entity_poly.pdbx_seq_one_letter_code
_entity_poly.pdbx_strand_id
1 'polypeptide(L)'
;LPMLSVTPPEFNPTSKFTAERLAKMGINADGFLWPEEEKLFVHILQLNEKALAFQDTDCGTFREDYFSPYIIPYVPHVPWSYPNIPIPPGIKNDVIKVLKDKIAAGVYEPSQ
;
A
#
# COMPACT_ATOMS: atom_id res chain seq x y z
N LEU A 1 -2.27 12.18 -16.60
CA LEU A 1 -1.04 12.38 -15.79
C LEU A 1 -0.92 13.86 -15.46
N PRO A 2 -0.40 14.22 -14.28
CA PRO A 2 -0.20 15.63 -13.92
C PRO A 2 0.80 16.29 -14.87
N MET A 3 0.65 17.60 -15.11
CA MET A 3 1.61 18.36 -15.93
C MET A 3 2.95 18.48 -15.20
N LEU A 4 4.04 18.30 -15.93
CA LEU A 4 5.41 18.45 -15.42
C LEU A 4 5.94 19.84 -15.75
N SER A 5 6.56 20.48 -14.76
CA SER A 5 7.32 21.71 -14.99
C SER A 5 8.62 21.40 -15.74
N VAL A 6 9.01 22.29 -16.65
CA VAL A 6 10.31 22.21 -17.36
C VAL A 6 11.46 22.40 -16.39
N THR A 7 11.24 23.16 -15.32
CA THR A 7 12.16 23.33 -14.20
C THR A 7 11.57 22.64 -12.96
N PRO A 8 12.10 21.46 -12.56
CA PRO A 8 11.57 20.75 -11.40
C PRO A 8 11.78 21.58 -10.13
N PRO A 9 10.75 21.75 -9.29
CA PRO A 9 10.88 22.46 -8.03
C PRO A 9 11.73 21.66 -7.04
N GLU A 10 12.25 22.36 -6.02
CA GLU A 10 12.87 21.69 -4.88
C GLU A 10 11.85 20.81 -4.14
N PHE A 11 12.33 19.69 -3.59
CA PHE A 11 11.49 18.77 -2.85
C PHE A 11 10.89 19.45 -1.60
N ASN A 12 9.57 19.42 -1.49
CA ASN A 12 8.85 19.88 -0.31
C ASN A 12 8.06 18.71 0.29
N PRO A 13 8.42 18.22 1.49
CA PRO A 13 7.76 17.08 2.11
C PRO A 13 6.24 17.27 2.23
N THR A 14 5.48 16.24 1.88
CA THR A 14 4.04 16.18 2.13
C THR A 14 3.74 15.32 3.36
N SER A 15 2.47 15.28 3.79
CA SER A 15 2.05 14.42 4.90
C SER A 15 2.34 12.93 4.64
N LYS A 16 2.33 12.51 3.37
CA LYS A 16 2.58 11.12 2.96
C LYS A 16 3.99 10.91 2.41
N PHE A 17 4.54 11.84 1.64
CA PHE A 17 5.85 11.70 1.02
C PHE A 17 6.89 12.52 1.79
N THR A 18 7.49 11.89 2.80
CA THR A 18 8.45 12.52 3.73
C THR A 18 9.90 12.33 3.28
N ALA A 19 10.81 13.17 3.78
CA ALA A 19 12.26 13.05 3.50
C ALA A 19 12.84 11.70 3.93
N GLU A 20 12.36 11.12 5.04
CA GLU A 20 12.78 9.79 5.49
C GLU A 20 12.37 8.68 4.51
N ARG A 21 11.16 8.76 3.95
CA ARG A 21 10.67 7.81 2.95
C ARG A 21 11.44 7.95 1.65
N LEU A 22 11.72 9.18 1.24
CA LEU A 22 12.55 9.48 0.07
C LEU A 22 13.96 8.91 0.22
N ALA A 23 14.62 9.11 1.36
CA ALA A 23 15.96 8.57 1.63
C ALA A 23 16.00 7.04 1.57
N LYS A 24 14.94 6.35 2.06
CA LYS A 24 14.82 4.89 1.97
C LYS A 24 14.64 4.35 0.56
N MET A 25 14.17 5.17 -0.39
CA MET A 25 14.02 4.74 -1.78
C MET A 25 15.35 4.57 -2.49
N GLY A 26 16.44 5.16 -1.99
CA GLY A 26 17.78 5.01 -2.58
C GLY A 26 17.85 5.47 -4.03
N ILE A 27 17.15 6.55 -4.38
CA ILE A 27 17.17 7.10 -5.74
C ILE A 27 18.61 7.48 -6.09
N ASN A 28 19.02 7.11 -7.31
CA ASN A 28 20.34 7.43 -7.84
C ASN A 28 21.53 6.85 -7.04
N ALA A 29 21.38 5.67 -6.43
CA ALA A 29 22.46 5.02 -5.66
C ALA A 29 23.76 4.82 -6.48
N ASP A 30 23.64 4.59 -7.79
CA ASP A 30 24.76 4.38 -8.71
C ASP A 30 25.32 5.68 -9.32
N GLY A 31 24.70 6.84 -9.03
CA GLY A 31 25.13 8.14 -9.54
C GLY A 31 24.95 8.34 -11.05
N PHE A 32 24.09 7.56 -11.69
CA PHE A 32 23.81 7.66 -13.13
C PHE A 32 23.04 8.93 -13.51
N LEU A 33 22.11 9.36 -12.66
CA LEU A 33 21.23 10.52 -12.92
C LEU A 33 21.95 11.83 -12.57
N TRP A 34 21.70 12.86 -13.38
CA TRP A 34 22.12 14.22 -13.06
C TRP A 34 21.29 14.81 -11.90
N PRO A 35 21.80 15.82 -11.18
CA PRO A 35 21.07 16.44 -10.07
C PRO A 35 19.67 16.93 -10.47
N GLU A 36 19.52 17.47 -11.68
CA GLU A 36 18.24 17.93 -12.22
C GLU A 36 17.28 16.77 -12.57
N GLU A 37 17.82 15.64 -13.03
CA GLU A 37 17.04 14.43 -13.32
C GLU A 37 16.55 13.78 -12.03
N GLU A 38 17.40 13.75 -10.99
CA GLU A 38 17.02 13.29 -9.66
C GLU A 38 15.88 14.15 -9.09
N LYS A 39 16.01 15.49 -9.18
CA LYS A 39 14.94 16.42 -8.80
C LYS A 39 13.65 16.19 -9.58
N LEU A 40 13.75 15.99 -10.89
CA LEU A 40 12.59 15.69 -11.73
C LEU A 40 11.91 14.38 -11.31
N PHE A 41 12.68 13.34 -11.01
CA PHE A 41 12.15 12.06 -10.55
C PHE A 41 11.42 12.20 -9.21
N VAL A 42 12.02 12.89 -8.25
CA VAL A 42 11.38 13.19 -6.96
C VAL A 42 10.10 14.00 -7.15
N HIS A 43 10.09 14.98 -8.06
CA HIS A 43 8.90 15.74 -8.39
C HIS A 43 7.79 14.86 -9.00
N ILE A 44 8.13 13.93 -9.88
CA ILE A 44 7.18 12.96 -10.45
C ILE A 44 6.57 12.10 -9.35
N LEU A 45 7.38 11.58 -8.43
CA LEU A 45 6.91 10.77 -7.31
C LEU A 45 5.97 11.58 -6.40
N GLN A 46 6.32 12.83 -6.12
CA GLN A 46 5.50 13.71 -5.29
C GLN A 46 4.14 14.02 -5.94
N LEU A 47 4.12 14.32 -7.25
CA LEU A 47 2.87 14.54 -7.99
C LEU A 47 1.98 13.29 -8.02
N ASN A 48 2.58 12.11 -7.94
CA ASN A 48 1.88 10.82 -7.95
C ASN A 48 1.88 10.15 -6.58
N GLU A 49 1.98 10.91 -5.48
CA GLU A 49 2.10 10.37 -4.12
C GLU A 49 0.96 9.43 -3.71
N LYS A 50 -0.21 9.58 -4.34
CA LYS A 50 -1.38 8.72 -4.13
C LYS A 50 -1.18 7.30 -4.65
N ALA A 51 -0.31 7.11 -5.65
CA ALA A 51 0.01 5.80 -6.20
C ALA A 51 1.05 5.05 -5.38
N LEU A 52 1.73 5.73 -4.44
CA LEU A 52 2.74 5.13 -3.57
C LEU A 52 2.07 4.55 -2.33
N ALA A 53 2.38 3.30 -2.00
CA ALA A 53 1.91 2.66 -0.78
C ALA A 53 3.05 2.53 0.23
N PHE A 54 2.93 3.22 1.36
CA PHE A 54 3.90 3.15 2.45
C PHE A 54 3.36 2.41 3.68
N GLN A 55 2.04 2.31 3.80
CA GLN A 55 1.32 1.59 4.83
C GLN A 55 0.28 0.67 4.18
N ASP A 56 -0.17 -0.37 4.89
CA ASP A 56 -1.20 -1.30 4.41
C ASP A 56 -2.50 -0.57 4.03
N THR A 57 -2.83 0.54 4.70
CA THR A 57 -4.00 1.38 4.39
C THR A 57 -3.87 2.20 3.11
N ASP A 58 -2.64 2.35 2.58
CA ASP A 58 -2.41 3.01 1.29
C ASP A 58 -2.66 2.05 0.11
N CYS A 59 -2.72 0.74 0.37
CA CYS A 59 -3.03 -0.25 -0.64
C CYS A 59 -4.50 -0.13 -1.02
N GLY A 60 -4.77 0.37 -2.24
CA GLY A 60 -6.12 0.46 -2.77
C GLY A 60 -6.70 -0.92 -3.15
N THR A 61 -8.02 -0.98 -3.28
CA THR A 61 -8.74 -2.10 -3.85
C THR A 61 -9.03 -1.87 -5.34
N PHE A 62 -9.32 -2.94 -6.06
CA PHE A 62 -9.79 -2.82 -7.44
C PHE A 62 -11.13 -2.08 -7.47
N ARG A 63 -11.33 -1.24 -8.48
CA ARG A 63 -12.59 -0.54 -8.66
C ARG A 63 -13.67 -1.53 -9.11
N GLU A 64 -14.80 -1.52 -8.42
CA GLU A 64 -15.94 -2.41 -8.69
C GLU A 64 -16.60 -2.16 -10.06
N ASP A 65 -16.45 -0.96 -10.62
CA ASP A 65 -16.96 -0.62 -11.96
C ASP A 65 -16.13 -1.21 -13.10
N TYR A 66 -14.90 -1.65 -12.80
CA TYR A 66 -14.00 -2.29 -13.75
C TYR A 66 -13.88 -3.79 -13.54
N PHE A 67 -13.99 -4.26 -12.29
CA PHE A 67 -13.83 -5.66 -11.91
C PHE A 67 -15.05 -6.14 -11.11
N SER A 68 -15.80 -7.09 -11.68
CA SER A 68 -16.87 -7.77 -10.95
C SER A 68 -16.31 -8.66 -9.84
N PRO A 69 -17.05 -8.90 -8.74
CA PRO A 69 -16.67 -9.86 -7.72
C PRO A 69 -16.37 -11.23 -8.33
N TYR A 70 -15.31 -11.88 -7.83
CA TYR A 70 -14.92 -13.20 -8.30
C TYR A 70 -15.80 -14.28 -7.68
N ILE A 71 -16.43 -15.10 -8.51
CA ILE A 71 -17.20 -16.26 -8.07
C ILE A 71 -16.26 -17.47 -8.03
N ILE A 72 -15.99 -18.00 -6.85
CA ILE A 72 -15.18 -19.20 -6.68
C ILE A 72 -16.00 -20.40 -7.19
N PRO A 73 -15.56 -21.11 -8.24
CA PRO A 73 -16.26 -22.30 -8.71
C PRO A 73 -16.14 -23.40 -7.65
N TYR A 74 -17.23 -24.10 -7.38
CA TYR A 74 -17.26 -25.17 -6.40
C TYR A 74 -18.01 -26.39 -6.93
N VAL A 75 -17.63 -27.56 -6.43
CA VAL A 75 -18.37 -28.82 -6.59
C VAL A 75 -19.35 -28.94 -5.42
N PRO A 76 -20.57 -29.46 -5.58
CA PRO A 76 -21.50 -29.64 -4.47
C PRO A 76 -20.83 -30.34 -3.27
N HIS A 77 -20.74 -29.63 -2.15
CA HIS A 77 -20.11 -30.08 -0.92
C HIS A 77 -20.88 -29.55 0.30
N VAL A 78 -20.61 -30.14 1.46
CA VAL A 78 -21.11 -29.65 2.74
C VAL A 78 -20.07 -28.65 3.28
N PRO A 79 -20.48 -27.47 3.78
CA PRO A 79 -19.56 -26.55 4.42
C PRO A 79 -18.78 -27.23 5.54
N TRP A 80 -17.45 -27.11 5.51
CA TRP A 80 -16.59 -27.66 6.55
C TRP A 80 -16.49 -26.68 7.72
N SER A 81 -16.86 -27.11 8.92
CA SER A 81 -16.67 -26.34 10.16
C SER A 81 -15.75 -27.10 11.10
N TYR A 82 -14.70 -26.45 11.57
CA TYR A 82 -13.74 -27.00 12.52
C TYR A 82 -13.42 -25.94 13.58
N PRO A 83 -13.21 -26.32 14.85
CA PRO A 83 -12.85 -25.36 15.90
C PRO A 83 -11.53 -24.64 15.59
N ASN A 84 -11.48 -23.35 15.90
CA ASN A 84 -10.28 -22.54 15.69
C ASN A 84 -9.11 -23.04 16.54
N ILE A 85 -7.90 -23.05 15.97
CA ILE A 85 -6.67 -23.41 16.69
C ILE A 85 -6.42 -22.35 17.79
N PRO A 86 -6.16 -22.75 19.05
CA PRO A 86 -5.87 -21.82 20.12
C PRO A 86 -4.64 -20.97 19.83
N ILE A 87 -4.76 -19.66 20.02
CA ILE A 87 -3.64 -18.72 19.84
C ILE A 87 -2.79 -18.73 21.13
N PRO A 88 -1.46 -18.99 21.03
CA PRO A 88 -0.56 -18.91 22.18
C PRO A 88 -0.59 -17.53 22.85
N PRO A 89 -0.61 -17.44 24.19
CA PRO A 89 -0.72 -16.16 24.91
C PRO A 89 0.37 -15.14 24.54
N GLY A 90 1.60 -15.60 24.26
CA GLY A 90 2.73 -14.72 23.94
C GLY A 90 2.58 -13.93 22.64
N ILE A 91 1.81 -14.44 21.67
CA ILE A 91 1.60 -13.78 20.36
C ILE A 91 0.20 -13.19 20.21
N LYS A 92 -0.66 -13.34 21.22
CA LYS A 92 -2.08 -12.96 21.13
C LYS A 92 -2.28 -11.49 20.74
N ASN A 93 -1.49 -10.60 21.33
CA ASN A 93 -1.59 -9.16 21.07
C ASN A 93 -1.15 -8.81 19.65
N ASP A 94 -0.13 -9.48 19.13
CA ASP A 94 0.36 -9.26 17.77
C ASP A 94 -0.66 -9.75 16.74
N VAL A 95 -1.27 -10.90 16.96
CA VAL A 95 -2.35 -11.41 16.10
C VAL A 95 -3.55 -10.45 16.10
N ILE A 96 -3.95 -9.95 17.26
CA ILE A 96 -5.05 -8.96 17.36
C ILE A 96 -4.69 -7.68 16.61
N LYS A 97 -3.43 -7.21 16.69
CA LYS A 97 -2.97 -6.04 15.97
C LYS A 97 -3.07 -6.25 14.46
N VAL A 98 -2.54 -7.37 13.94
CA VAL A 98 -2.61 -7.70 12.52
C VAL A 98 -4.06 -7.75 12.03
N LEU A 99 -4.97 -8.37 12.80
CA LEU A 99 -6.39 -8.41 12.42
C LEU A 99 -7.01 -7.00 12.34
N LYS A 100 -6.72 -6.13 13.32
CA LYS A 100 -7.20 -4.74 13.30
C LYS A 100 -6.64 -3.96 12.12
N ASP A 101 -5.36 -4.12 11.81
CA ASP A 101 -4.71 -3.44 10.68
C ASP A 101 -5.33 -3.89 9.34
N LYS A 102 -5.63 -5.19 9.19
CA LYS A 102 -6.31 -5.72 7.99
C LYS A 102 -7.76 -5.27 7.86
N ILE A 103 -8.48 -5.12 8.97
CA ILE A 103 -9.83 -4.53 8.96
C ILE A 103 -9.75 -3.04 8.59
N ALA A 104 -8.81 -2.28 9.17
CA ALA A 104 -8.62 -0.87 8.86
C ALA A 104 -8.22 -0.63 7.39
N ALA A 105 -7.47 -1.56 6.80
CA ALA A 105 -7.14 -1.54 5.37
C ALA A 105 -8.30 -2.00 4.46
N GLY A 106 -9.44 -2.43 5.01
CA GLY A 106 -10.60 -2.89 4.24
C GLY A 106 -10.42 -4.27 3.59
N VAL A 107 -9.40 -5.04 4.00
CA VAL A 107 -9.14 -6.39 3.47
C VAL A 107 -10.03 -7.44 4.15
N TYR A 108 -10.31 -7.26 5.45
CA TYR A 108 -11.17 -8.14 6.22
C TYR A 108 -12.44 -7.42 6.65
N GLU A 109 -13.56 -8.13 6.57
CA GLU A 109 -14.88 -7.69 7.04
C GLU A 109 -15.48 -8.71 8.01
N PRO A 110 -16.35 -8.27 8.94
CA PRO A 110 -17.12 -9.19 9.77
C PRO A 110 -18.05 -10.06 8.92
N SER A 111 -17.99 -11.38 9.10
CA SER A 111 -19.01 -12.28 8.56
C SER A 111 -20.29 -12.19 9.39
N GLN A 112 -21.45 -12.23 8.72
CA GLN A 112 -22.74 -12.47 9.35
C GLN A 112 -22.91 -13.93 9.78
#